data_AF-A0A1G3J3D9-F1
#
_entry.id   AF-A0A1G3J3D9-F1
#
_cell.length_a   1.000
_cell.length_b   1.000
_cell.length_c   1.000
_cell.angle_alpha   90.00
_cell.angle_beta   90.00
_cell.angle_gamma   90.00
#
_symmetry.space_group_name_H-M   'P 1'
#
loop_
_entity.id
_entity.type
_entity.pdbx_description
1 polymer ?
#
loop_
_entity_poly.entity_id
_entity_poly.type
_entity_poly.pdbx_seq_one_letter_code
_entity_poly.pdbx_strand_id
1 'polypeptide(L)'
;MSTIKIEIKWAILFSIMGLVWMLLEKLSGLHSTYIDYQLYLTNLFAIPAIWVMVLALKEKKKVYFDGNITYVQGLVSGIILSVIIALLSPITQWITTYLITPEYFPNVIKRSVEIGYYKTTAEAEANFNYSNYAVQGAIAAFVMGLLTTAIAMIFIRTKNKIS
;
A
#
# COMPACT_ATOMS: atom_id res chain seq x y z
N MET A 1 -12.32 25.55 1.43
CA MET A 1 -10.94 25.10 1.76
C MET A 1 -10.81 23.63 1.38
N SER A 2 -9.75 23.27 0.64
CA SER A 2 -9.72 22.17 -0.34
C SER A 2 -10.34 20.85 0.13
N THR A 3 -11.27 20.32 -0.68
CA THR A 3 -11.96 19.04 -0.48
C THR A 3 -11.03 17.82 -0.48
N ILE A 4 -9.71 17.98 -0.59
CA ILE A 4 -8.72 16.89 -0.73
C ILE A 4 -7.74 16.86 0.47
N LYS A 5 -7.85 17.80 1.41
CA LYS A 5 -6.91 17.91 2.55
C LYS A 5 -6.84 16.64 3.41
N ILE A 6 -7.98 15.97 3.62
CA ILE A 6 -8.05 14.72 4.38
C ILE A 6 -7.33 13.61 3.63
N GLU A 7 -7.58 13.49 2.33
CA GLU A 7 -6.97 12.47 1.48
C GLU A 7 -5.44 12.63 1.43
N ILE A 8 -4.93 13.86 1.30
CA ILE A 8 -3.47 14.11 1.35
C ILE A 8 -2.89 13.70 2.71
N LYS A 9 -3.53 14.14 3.80
CA LYS A 9 -3.09 13.80 5.17
C LYS A 9 -2.99 12.28 5.36
N TRP A 10 -4.05 11.57 4.96
CA TRP A 10 -4.11 10.12 5.12
C TRP A 10 -3.19 9.37 4.15
N ALA A 11 -2.96 9.89 2.94
CA ALA A 11 -1.96 9.33 2.03
C ALA A 11 -0.55 9.42 2.62
N ILE A 12 -0.18 10.55 3.22
CA ILE A 12 1.11 10.72 3.90
C ILE A 12 1.24 9.74 5.07
N LEU A 13 0.20 9.62 5.91
CA LEU A 13 0.19 8.66 7.02
C LEU A 13 0.30 7.21 6.53
N PHE A 14 -0.38 6.87 5.43
CA PHE A 14 -0.29 5.55 4.80
C PHE A 14 1.14 5.28 4.30
N SER A 15 1.77 6.24 3.63
CA SER A 15 3.15 6.15 3.17
C SER A 15 4.14 5.96 4.33
N ILE A 16 3.99 6.73 5.42
CA ILE A 16 4.83 6.57 6.62
C ILE A 16 4.64 5.18 7.23
N MET A 17 3.41 4.73 7.39
CA MET A 17 3.10 3.38 7.89
C MET A 17 3.72 2.30 6.99
N GLY A 18 3.68 2.46 5.66
CA GLY A 18 4.34 1.55 4.72
C GLY A 18 5.85 1.48 4.93
N LEU A 19 6.51 2.63 5.11
CA LEU A 19 7.95 2.67 5.40
C LEU A 19 8.29 2.03 6.75
N VAL A 20 7.48 2.27 7.78
CA VAL A 20 7.63 1.60 9.08
C VAL A 20 7.49 0.09 8.94
N TRP A 21 6.54 -0.39 8.14
CA TRP A 21 6.37 -1.80 7.86
C TRP A 21 7.61 -2.40 7.17
N MET A 22 8.14 -1.73 6.15
CA MET A 22 9.37 -2.18 5.47
C MET A 22 10.56 -2.25 6.42
N LEU A 23 10.68 -1.31 7.36
CA LEU A 23 11.70 -1.36 8.40
C LEU A 23 11.50 -2.57 9.32
N LEU A 24 10.27 -2.88 9.72
CA LEU A 24 9.97 -4.06 10.53
C LEU A 24 10.31 -5.37 9.80
N GLU A 25 9.99 -5.46 8.50
CA GLU A 25 10.39 -6.61 7.68
C GLU A 25 11.92 -6.79 7.66
N LYS A 26 12.67 -5.69 7.45
CA LYS A 26 14.13 -5.75 7.53
C LYS A 26 14.62 -6.22 8.90
N LEU A 27 14.13 -5.60 9.98
CA LEU A 27 14.59 -5.88 11.35
C LEU A 27 14.26 -7.32 11.79
N SER A 28 13.15 -7.87 11.30
CA SER A 28 12.79 -9.28 11.52
C SER A 28 13.60 -10.27 10.67
N GLY A 29 14.45 -9.78 9.76
CA GLY A 29 15.29 -10.59 8.88
C GLY A 29 14.60 -11.06 7.60
N LEU A 30 13.39 -10.58 7.29
CA LEU A 30 12.67 -10.97 6.08
C LEU A 30 13.35 -10.49 4.79
N HIS A 31 14.19 -9.47 4.86
CA HIS A 31 14.98 -9.02 3.70
C HIS A 31 16.37 -9.67 3.61
N SER A 32 16.68 -10.60 4.51
CA SER A 32 17.96 -11.30 4.58
C SER A 32 17.81 -12.78 4.96
N THR A 33 17.91 -13.12 6.24
CA THR A 33 17.96 -14.51 6.75
C THR A 33 16.69 -15.32 6.45
N TYR A 34 15.53 -14.67 6.46
CA TYR A 34 14.21 -15.31 6.32
C TYR A 34 13.52 -14.93 5.01
N ILE A 35 14.30 -14.71 3.95
CA ILE A 35 13.79 -14.22 2.67
C ILE A 35 12.73 -15.12 2.03
N ASP A 36 12.79 -16.43 2.28
CA ASP A 36 11.77 -17.38 1.81
C ASP A 36 10.38 -17.10 2.41
N TYR A 37 10.34 -16.53 3.63
CA TYR A 37 9.09 -16.18 4.30
C TYR A 37 8.57 -14.80 3.92
N GLN A 38 9.39 -13.97 3.27
CA GLN A 38 9.03 -12.59 2.91
C GLN A 38 7.78 -12.55 2.05
N LEU A 39 7.69 -13.41 1.03
CA LEU A 39 6.57 -13.44 0.09
C LEU A 39 5.22 -13.72 0.79
N TYR A 40 5.24 -14.43 1.91
CA TYR A 40 4.04 -14.77 2.67
C TYR A 40 3.72 -13.71 3.72
N LEU A 41 4.73 -13.28 4.49
CA LEU A 41 4.54 -12.39 5.64
C LEU A 41 4.31 -10.93 5.26
N THR A 42 4.81 -10.49 4.10
CA THR A 42 4.59 -9.12 3.63
C THR A 42 3.11 -8.82 3.37
N ASN A 43 2.32 -9.84 2.99
CA ASN A 43 0.88 -9.69 2.77
C ASN A 43 0.11 -9.29 4.04
N LEU A 44 0.68 -9.51 5.23
CA LEU A 44 0.10 -9.05 6.49
C LEU A 44 0.00 -7.52 6.57
N PHE A 45 0.76 -6.79 5.75
CA PHE A 45 0.62 -5.34 5.58
C PHE A 45 -0.79 -4.91 5.16
N ALA A 46 -1.56 -5.80 4.51
CA ALA A 46 -2.94 -5.52 4.15
C ALA A 46 -3.80 -5.13 5.37
N ILE A 47 -3.53 -5.69 6.55
CA ILE A 47 -4.28 -5.42 7.78
C ILE A 47 -4.17 -3.94 8.19
N PRO A 48 -2.97 -3.39 8.48
CA PRO A 48 -2.83 -1.98 8.81
C PRO A 48 -3.20 -1.06 7.62
N ALA A 49 -2.94 -1.48 6.37
CA ALA A 49 -3.34 -0.71 5.19
C ALA A 49 -4.86 -0.50 5.09
N ILE A 50 -5.66 -1.57 5.23
CA ILE A 50 -7.12 -1.49 5.23
C ILE A 50 -7.62 -0.65 6.40
N TRP A 51 -7.01 -0.80 7.57
CA TRP A 51 -7.37 0.00 8.74
C TRP A 51 -7.20 1.50 8.47
N VAL A 52 -6.05 1.92 7.94
CA VAL A 52 -5.79 3.32 7.59
C VAL A 52 -6.78 3.83 6.54
N MET A 53 -7.08 3.06 5.50
CA MET A 53 -8.09 3.41 4.48
C MET A 53 -9.49 3.61 5.11
N VAL A 54 -9.90 2.73 6.02
CA VAL A 54 -11.17 2.83 6.74
C VAL A 54 -11.21 4.07 7.64
N LEU A 55 -10.13 4.38 8.35
CA LEU A 55 -10.05 5.58 9.18
C LEU A 55 -10.13 6.86 8.34
N ALA A 56 -9.48 6.89 7.17
CA ALA A 56 -9.53 8.01 6.24
C ALA A 56 -10.97 8.29 5.79
N LEU A 57 -11.71 7.26 5.36
CA LEU A 57 -13.09 7.37 4.93
C LEU A 57 -14.03 7.75 6.08
N LYS A 58 -13.81 7.22 7.29
CA LYS A 58 -14.59 7.59 8.50
C LYS A 58 -14.38 9.05 8.88
N GLU A 59 -13.14 9.54 8.83
CA GLU A 59 -12.87 10.95 9.09
C GLU A 59 -13.49 11.84 8.02
N LYS A 60 -13.40 11.44 6.74
CA LYS A 60 -14.05 12.16 5.64
C LYS A 60 -15.54 12.30 5.87
N LYS A 61 -16.21 11.19 6.21
CA LYS A 61 -17.62 11.15 6.58
C LYS A 61 -17.95 12.13 7.69
N LYS A 62 -17.15 12.14 8.77
CA LYS A 62 -17.39 12.99 9.94
C LYS A 62 -17.19 14.47 9.65
N VAL A 63 -16.13 14.83 8.93
CA VAL A 63 -15.67 16.23 8.81
C VAL A 63 -16.26 16.96 7.60
N TYR A 64 -16.51 16.26 6.48
CA TYR A 64 -17.00 16.90 5.24
C TYR A 64 -18.45 16.60 4.92
N PHE A 65 -19.00 15.53 5.48
CA PHE A 65 -20.35 15.09 5.19
C PHE A 65 -21.25 15.08 6.44
N ASP A 66 -20.80 15.70 7.54
CA ASP A 66 -21.55 15.78 8.81
C ASP A 66 -22.10 14.43 9.30
N GLY A 67 -21.32 13.37 9.11
CA GLY A 67 -21.73 12.01 9.46
C GLY A 67 -22.65 11.33 8.43
N ASN A 68 -22.96 11.98 7.31
CA ASN A 68 -23.89 11.52 6.28
C ASN A 68 -23.23 11.37 4.90
N ILE A 69 -22.50 10.28 4.71
CA ILE A 69 -21.82 9.99 3.43
C ILE A 69 -22.62 8.98 2.61
N THR A 70 -22.84 9.30 1.33
CA THR A 70 -23.38 8.33 0.36
C THR A 70 -22.30 7.37 -0.13
N TYR A 71 -22.71 6.25 -0.72
CA TYR A 71 -21.77 5.27 -1.28
C TYR A 71 -20.86 5.91 -2.36
N VAL A 72 -21.45 6.66 -3.30
CA VAL A 72 -20.71 7.30 -4.40
C VAL A 72 -19.72 8.36 -3.88
N GLN A 73 -20.13 9.19 -2.92
CA GLN A 73 -19.22 10.19 -2.33
C GLN A 73 -18.00 9.56 -1.66
N GLY A 74 -18.20 8.44 -0.94
CA GLY A 74 -17.07 7.74 -0.33
C GLY A 74 -16.21 6.98 -1.35
N LEU A 75 -16.80 6.43 -2.42
CA LEU A 75 -16.02 5.89 -3.54
C LEU A 75 -15.11 6.95 -4.16
N VAL A 76 -15.65 8.14 -4.47
CA VAL A 76 -14.86 9.24 -5.04
C VAL A 76 -13.72 9.65 -4.09
N SER A 77 -13.99 9.77 -2.79
CA SER A 77 -12.95 10.09 -1.80
C SER A 77 -11.86 9.00 -1.75
N GLY A 78 -12.24 7.72 -1.75
CA GLY A 78 -11.26 6.63 -1.75
C GLY A 78 -10.49 6.49 -3.06
N ILE A 79 -11.09 6.82 -4.21
CA ILE A 79 -10.37 6.94 -5.50
C ILE A 79 -9.30 8.02 -5.40
N ILE A 80 -9.66 9.22 -4.95
CA ILE A 80 -8.71 10.35 -4.81
C ILE A 80 -7.56 9.97 -3.85
N LEU A 81 -7.89 9.37 -2.70
CA LEU A 81 -6.90 8.87 -1.76
C LEU A 81 -5.96 7.84 -2.40
N SER A 82 -6.52 6.87 -3.14
CA SER A 82 -5.75 5.81 -3.80
C SER A 82 -4.82 6.37 -4.89
N VAL A 83 -5.26 7.37 -5.64
CA VAL A 83 -4.40 8.07 -6.62
C VAL A 83 -3.22 8.76 -5.91
N ILE A 84 -3.46 9.47 -4.81
CA ILE A 84 -2.38 10.16 -4.09
C ILE A 84 -1.39 9.15 -3.51
N ILE A 85 -1.85 8.04 -2.94
CA ILE A 85 -0.99 6.95 -2.45
C ILE A 85 -0.16 6.36 -3.60
N ALA A 86 -0.79 6.08 -4.75
CA ALA A 86 -0.09 5.54 -5.91
C ALA A 86 0.98 6.51 -6.45
N LEU A 87 0.72 7.82 -6.41
CA LEU A 87 1.72 8.85 -6.77
C LEU A 87 2.88 8.93 -5.77
N LEU A 88 2.64 8.67 -4.49
CA LEU A 88 3.68 8.62 -3.46
C LEU A 88 4.46 7.29 -3.48
N SER A 89 3.88 6.22 -4.04
CA SER A 89 4.45 4.87 -4.04
C SER A 89 5.87 4.79 -4.59
N PRO A 90 6.24 5.41 -5.73
CA PRO A 90 7.62 5.39 -6.22
C PRO A 90 8.62 5.99 -5.22
N ILE A 91 8.23 7.07 -4.53
CA ILE A 91 9.10 7.72 -3.52
C ILE A 91 9.30 6.78 -2.33
N THR A 92 8.22 6.19 -1.81
CA THR A 92 8.35 5.22 -0.71
C THR A 92 9.12 3.99 -1.14
N GLN A 93 8.94 3.51 -2.37
CA GLN A 93 9.68 2.38 -2.91
C GLN A 93 11.17 2.70 -3.03
N TRP A 94 11.52 3.91 -3.43
CA TRP A 94 12.92 4.36 -3.52
C TRP A 94 13.56 4.37 -2.13
N ILE A 95 12.88 4.95 -1.14
CA ILE A 95 13.36 4.94 0.26
C ILE A 95 13.54 3.50 0.75
N THR A 96 12.56 2.63 0.49
CA THR A 96 12.65 1.22 0.88
C THR A 96 13.85 0.54 0.25
N THR A 97 14.01 0.64 -1.06
CA THR A 97 15.07 -0.03 -1.80
C THR A 97 16.45 0.50 -1.44
N TYR A 98 16.66 1.81 -1.38
CA TYR A 98 18.02 2.37 -1.29
C TYR A 98 18.43 2.76 0.12
N LEU A 99 17.49 3.04 1.02
CA LEU A 99 17.79 3.46 2.39
C LEU A 99 17.43 2.40 3.43
N ILE A 100 16.24 1.80 3.33
CA ILE A 100 15.82 0.81 4.32
C ILE A 100 16.55 -0.50 4.06
N THR A 101 16.47 -1.06 2.85
CA THR A 101 16.91 -2.42 2.55
C THR A 101 17.71 -2.56 1.24
N PRO A 102 18.88 -1.89 1.13
CA PRO A 102 19.75 -1.99 -0.06
C PRO A 102 20.18 -3.41 -0.40
N GLU A 103 20.16 -4.32 0.57
CA GLU A 103 20.51 -5.74 0.40
C GLU A 103 19.38 -6.62 -0.17
N TYR A 104 18.13 -6.15 -0.17
CA TYR A 104 16.97 -6.98 -0.51
C TYR A 104 17.05 -7.55 -1.92
N PHE A 105 17.28 -6.70 -2.94
CA PHE A 105 17.32 -7.17 -4.32
C PHE A 105 18.46 -8.17 -4.57
N PRO A 106 19.72 -7.92 -4.17
CA PRO A 106 20.77 -8.92 -4.28
C PRO A 106 20.41 -10.26 -3.60
N ASN A 107 19.81 -10.21 -2.40
CA ASN A 107 19.45 -11.40 -1.64
C ASN A 107 18.33 -12.20 -2.33
N VAL A 108 17.27 -11.52 -2.77
CA VAL A 108 16.11 -12.19 -3.40
C VAL A 108 16.46 -12.73 -4.77
N ILE A 109 17.29 -12.02 -5.55
CA ILE A 109 17.81 -12.49 -6.85
C ILE A 109 18.58 -13.78 -6.64
N LYS A 110 19.60 -13.77 -5.76
CA LYS A 110 20.41 -14.94 -5.46
C LYS A 110 19.54 -16.12 -5.04
N ARG A 111 18.65 -15.89 -4.07
CA ARG A 111 17.79 -16.95 -3.54
C ARG A 111 16.85 -17.52 -4.60
N SER A 112 16.24 -16.66 -5.43
CA SER A 112 15.29 -17.06 -6.46
C SER A 112 15.92 -17.96 -7.53
N VAL A 113 17.20 -17.76 -7.84
CA VAL A 113 17.95 -18.63 -8.76
C VAL A 113 18.36 -19.94 -8.06
N GLU A 114 18.80 -19.87 -6.80
CA GLU A 114 19.18 -21.07 -6.01
C GLU A 114 18.03 -22.07 -5.87
N ILE A 115 16.81 -21.59 -5.67
CA ILE A 115 15.61 -22.44 -5.54
C ILE A 115 14.97 -22.80 -6.89
N GLY A 116 15.56 -22.33 -8.00
CA GLY A 116 15.07 -22.60 -9.36
C GLY A 116 13.79 -21.86 -9.76
N TYR A 117 13.40 -20.81 -9.04
CA TYR A 117 12.25 -19.97 -9.40
C TYR A 117 12.52 -19.19 -10.70
N TYR A 118 13.75 -18.69 -10.86
CA TYR A 118 14.26 -18.15 -12.13
C TYR A 118 15.39 -19.02 -12.67
N LYS A 119 15.47 -19.17 -14.00
CA LYS A 119 16.51 -20.00 -14.63
C LYS A 119 17.88 -19.32 -14.65
N THR A 120 17.90 -18.00 -14.66
CA THR A 120 19.14 -17.20 -14.75
C THR A 120 19.06 -15.95 -13.87
N THR A 121 20.22 -15.44 -13.45
CA THR A 121 20.32 -14.18 -12.72
C THR A 121 19.74 -13.00 -13.51
N ALA A 122 19.96 -12.95 -14.83
CA ALA A 122 19.44 -11.88 -15.68
C ALA A 122 17.90 -11.85 -15.72
N GLU A 123 17.25 -13.02 -15.73
CA GLU A 123 15.79 -13.13 -15.66
C GLU A 123 15.26 -12.64 -14.30
N ALA A 124 15.96 -12.98 -13.22
CA ALA A 124 15.63 -12.49 -11.88
C ALA A 124 15.84 -10.97 -11.75
N GLU A 125 16.93 -10.41 -12.26
CA GLU A 125 17.23 -8.96 -12.26
C GLU A 125 16.19 -8.14 -13.05
N ALA A 126 15.67 -8.70 -14.14
CA ALA A 126 14.60 -8.06 -14.91
C ALA A 126 13.30 -7.88 -14.09
N ASN A 127 13.10 -8.71 -13.06
CA ASN A 127 11.94 -8.66 -12.17
C ASN A 127 12.25 -7.92 -10.85
N PHE A 128 13.39 -8.21 -10.22
CA PHE A 128 13.80 -7.68 -8.92
C PHE A 128 14.65 -6.42 -9.07
N ASN A 129 14.00 -5.34 -9.47
CA ASN A 129 14.63 -4.03 -9.57
C ASN A 129 13.66 -2.91 -9.19
N TYR A 130 14.22 -1.74 -8.89
CA TYR A 130 13.46 -0.57 -8.46
C TYR A 130 12.40 -0.16 -9.49
N SER A 131 12.75 -0.07 -10.77
CA SER A 131 11.83 0.39 -11.82
C SER A 131 10.56 -0.48 -11.88
N ASN A 132 10.74 -1.80 -11.86
CA ASN A 132 9.62 -2.74 -11.88
C ASN A 132 8.81 -2.66 -10.59
N TYR A 133 9.46 -2.64 -9.43
CA TYR A 133 8.78 -2.54 -8.13
C TYR A 133 8.04 -1.21 -7.94
N ALA A 134 8.57 -0.09 -8.45
CA ALA A 134 7.92 1.21 -8.36
C ALA A 134 6.64 1.25 -9.20
N VAL A 135 6.68 0.70 -10.42
CA VAL A 135 5.51 0.62 -11.31
C VAL A 135 4.47 -0.34 -10.74
N GLN A 136 4.88 -1.57 -10.38
CA GLN A 136 3.98 -2.57 -9.82
C GLN A 136 3.38 -2.11 -8.50
N GLY A 137 4.19 -1.51 -7.62
CA GLY A 137 3.74 -0.95 -6.34
C GLY A 137 2.70 0.14 -6.52
N ALA A 138 2.91 1.06 -7.47
CA ALA A 138 1.94 2.13 -7.77
C ALA A 138 0.61 1.56 -8.30
N ILE A 139 0.67 0.61 -9.24
CA ILE A 139 -0.52 -0.05 -9.78
C ILE A 139 -1.25 -0.84 -8.69
N ALA A 140 -0.53 -1.63 -7.91
CA ALA A 140 -1.08 -2.44 -6.83
C ALA A 140 -1.73 -1.55 -5.75
N ALA A 141 -1.07 -0.47 -5.33
CA ALA A 141 -1.61 0.48 -4.36
C ALA A 141 -2.91 1.11 -4.87
N PHE A 142 -2.96 1.51 -6.14
CA PHE A 142 -4.17 2.06 -6.74
C PHE A 142 -5.30 1.03 -6.76
N VAL A 143 -5.08 -0.15 -7.35
CA VAL A 143 -6.10 -1.20 -7.51
C VAL A 143 -6.60 -1.69 -6.15
N MET A 144 -5.70 -2.00 -5.22
CA MET A 144 -6.07 -2.44 -3.88
C MET A 144 -6.80 -1.35 -3.09
N GLY A 145 -6.42 -0.08 -3.28
CA GLY A 145 -7.12 1.07 -2.71
C GLY A 145 -8.57 1.17 -3.21
N LEU A 146 -8.80 0.96 -4.50
CA LEU A 146 -10.16 0.92 -5.08
C LEU A 146 -10.99 -0.22 -4.51
N LEU A 147 -10.45 -1.45 -4.50
CA LEU A 147 -11.14 -2.63 -3.98
C LEU A 147 -11.48 -2.47 -2.50
N THR A 148 -10.51 -2.02 -1.70
CA THR A 148 -10.69 -1.77 -0.26
C THR A 148 -11.75 -0.72 -0.02
N THR A 149 -11.73 0.38 -0.78
CA THR A 149 -12.74 1.44 -0.67
C THR A 149 -14.13 0.92 -0.99
N ALA A 150 -14.29 0.16 -2.08
CA ALA A 150 -15.57 -0.39 -2.49
C ALA A 150 -16.19 -1.27 -1.39
N ILE A 151 -15.38 -2.16 -0.80
CA ILE A 151 -15.81 -3.03 0.30
C ILE A 151 -16.11 -2.20 1.56
N ALA A 152 -15.19 -1.31 1.96
CA ALA A 152 -15.33 -0.49 3.18
C ALA A 152 -16.59 0.38 3.13
N MET A 153 -16.93 0.93 1.96
CA MET A 153 -18.09 1.80 1.79
C MET A 153 -19.43 1.09 1.95
N ILE A 154 -19.49 -0.24 1.82
CA ILE A 154 -20.70 -1.03 2.16
C ILE A 154 -21.06 -0.82 3.65
N PHE A 155 -20.03 -0.75 4.51
CA PHE A 155 -20.17 -0.60 5.95
C PHE A 155 -20.18 0.86 6.42
N ILE A 156 -19.43 1.74 5.76
CA ILE A 156 -19.28 3.14 6.17
C ILE A 156 -20.43 4.03 5.71
N ARG A 157 -21.07 3.73 4.57
CA ARG A 157 -22.18 4.55 4.03
C ARG A 157 -23.29 4.73 5.07
N THR A 158 -23.89 5.90 5.08
CA THR A 158 -25.10 6.10 5.90
C THR A 158 -26.25 5.35 5.25
N LYS A 159 -26.84 4.40 6.00
CA LYS A 159 -28.09 3.77 5.59
C LYS A 159 -29.19 4.80 5.79
N ASN A 160 -29.88 5.20 4.72
CA ASN A 160 -31.11 5.98 4.88
C ASN A 160 -32.04 5.15 5.77
N LYS A 161 -32.42 5.67 6.94
CA LYS A 161 -33.58 5.15 7.64
C LYS A 161 -34.76 5.38 6.71
N ILE A 162 -35.38 4.31 6.22
CA ILE A 162 -36.75 4.40 5.72
C ILE A 162 -37.55 4.78 6.97
N SER A 163 -37.88 6.06 7.10
CA SER A 163 -38.79 6.60 8.11
C SER A 163 -40.22 6.33 7.68
#